data_AF-A0A2D9DAS2-F1
#
_entry.id   AF-A0A2D9DAS2-F1
#
_cell.length_a   1.000
_cell.length_b   1.000
_cell.length_c   1.000
_cell.angle_alpha   90.00
_cell.angle_beta   90.00
_cell.angle_gamma   90.00
#
_symmetry.space_group_name_H-M   'P 1'
#
loop_
_entity.id
_entity.type
_entity.pdbx_description
1 polymer ?
#
loop_
_entity_poly.entity_id
_entity_poly.type
_entity_poly.pdbx_seq_one_letter_code
_entity_poly.pdbx_strand_id
1 'polypeptide(L)'
;MKNKINKYINTNVDSSTLVVFRVLFGLQMMFSLIRFWAKGWIESIYISPIFHFKYYGFTCVQSLGEYTYLLFFICFLSALFITLGYKYKLSITLFFLSFTYIQLIDKTTYLNHYYFISIVSFFLIFLPANCRFSLDSVKKEISYTNIPKWNIDLIKILIVTVYFYAGIAKINCDWLFRAMPLSLWLPQKYDLLYIGNILSKEWIAFVMSWCGMIFDVLIGIFLFSKAYKNYAYGLVLIFHTLTAILFPKIGMFPFIMMSLTIIFLDKNIHKRFIIKFNSFFSFKSNKETKAIKKGNKYTMSLLACVLIIHILFPLRHNM
;
A
#
# COMPACT_ATOMS: atom_id res chain seq x y z
N MET A 1 23.95 -18.26 14.09
CA MET A 1 22.72 -17.63 13.56
C MET A 1 21.74 -17.17 14.65
N LYS A 2 21.45 -17.95 15.70
CA LYS A 2 20.52 -17.57 16.81
C LYS A 2 20.81 -16.19 17.44
N ASN A 3 22.08 -15.84 17.69
CA ASN A 3 22.45 -14.54 18.26
C ASN A 3 22.15 -13.33 17.35
N LYS A 4 22.26 -13.49 16.02
CA LYS A 4 21.94 -12.41 15.05
C LYS A 4 20.43 -12.18 14.96
N ILE A 5 19.64 -13.25 14.97
CA ILE A 5 18.16 -13.20 14.94
C ILE A 5 17.63 -12.55 16.22
N ASN A 6 18.09 -13.00 17.39
CA ASN A 6 17.68 -12.41 18.67
C ASN A 6 18.07 -10.92 18.76
N LYS A 7 19.27 -10.55 18.28
CA LYS A 7 19.69 -9.15 18.20
C LYS A 7 18.76 -8.33 17.29
N TYR A 8 18.37 -8.85 16.13
CA TYR A 8 17.45 -8.18 15.22
C TYR A 8 16.05 -8.00 15.82
N ILE A 9 15.48 -9.06 16.41
CA ILE A 9 14.14 -9.02 17.03
C ILE A 9 14.07 -7.96 18.13
N ASN A 10 15.15 -7.82 18.91
CA ASN A 10 15.26 -6.85 19.99
C ASN A 10 15.72 -5.45 19.53
N THR A 11 16.03 -5.27 18.24
CA THR A 11 16.39 -3.96 17.69
C THR A 11 15.14 -3.10 17.59
N ASN A 12 15.19 -1.91 18.20
CA ASN A 12 14.08 -0.97 18.22
C ASN A 12 14.36 0.24 17.32
N VAL A 13 13.30 0.81 16.77
CA VAL A 13 13.30 1.99 15.89
C VAL A 13 12.19 2.94 16.31
N ASP A 14 12.29 4.19 15.85
CA ASP A 14 11.32 5.22 16.20
C ASP A 14 9.93 4.89 15.63
N SER A 15 8.90 5.00 16.47
CA SER A 15 7.53 4.66 16.11
C SER A 15 6.91 5.62 15.09
N SER A 16 7.48 6.82 14.91
CA SER A 16 6.99 7.82 13.96
C SER A 16 6.83 7.29 12.54
N THR A 17 7.73 6.42 12.08
CA THR A 17 7.66 5.84 10.73
C THR A 17 6.40 5.01 10.52
N LEU A 18 6.02 4.15 11.49
CA LEU A 18 4.80 3.35 11.39
C LEU A 18 3.54 4.22 11.57
N VAL A 19 3.62 5.26 12.39
CA VAL A 19 2.54 6.24 12.57
C VAL A 19 2.24 6.98 11.28
N VAL A 20 3.26 7.52 10.60
CA VAL A 20 3.09 8.22 9.33
C VAL A 20 2.53 7.28 8.27
N PHE A 21 3.03 6.04 8.20
CA PHE A 21 2.46 5.02 7.33
C PHE A 21 0.97 4.80 7.59
N ARG A 22 0.54 4.66 8.85
CA ARG A 22 -0.88 4.52 9.21
C ARG A 22 -1.72 5.71 8.72
N VAL A 23 -1.25 6.94 8.96
CA VAL A 23 -1.96 8.16 8.56
C VAL A 23 -2.09 8.22 7.03
N LEU A 24 -0.99 8.02 6.30
CA LEU A 24 -1.00 8.05 4.84
C LEU A 24 -1.85 6.91 4.25
N PHE A 25 -1.77 5.70 4.80
CA PHE A 25 -2.62 4.58 4.41
C PHE A 25 -4.11 4.93 4.56
N GLY A 26 -4.53 5.37 5.76
CA GLY A 26 -5.93 5.74 6.00
C GLY A 26 -6.43 6.86 5.07
N LEU A 27 -5.63 7.92 4.86
CA LEU A 27 -5.99 9.02 3.96
C LEU A 27 -6.13 8.57 2.50
N GLN A 28 -5.20 7.75 2.01
CA GLN A 28 -5.27 7.22 0.65
C GLN A 28 -6.51 6.33 0.45
N MET A 29 -6.86 5.52 1.45
CA MET A 29 -8.04 4.66 1.39
C MET A 29 -9.34 5.47 1.44
N MET A 30 -9.40 6.50 2.30
CA MET A 30 -10.53 7.43 2.32
C MET A 30 -10.73 8.09 0.96
N PHE A 31 -9.67 8.65 0.37
CA PHE A 31 -9.74 9.29 -0.94
C PHE A 31 -10.17 8.30 -2.03
N SER A 32 -9.66 7.06 -2.01
CA SER A 32 -10.05 6.01 -2.94
C SER A 32 -11.55 5.70 -2.84
N LEU A 33 -12.10 5.60 -1.64
CA LEU A 33 -13.52 5.32 -1.41
C LEU A 33 -14.41 6.48 -1.82
N ILE A 34 -14.03 7.72 -1.49
CA ILE A 34 -14.72 8.94 -1.95
C ILE A 34 -14.75 8.98 -3.48
N ARG A 35 -13.61 8.75 -4.12
CA ARG A 35 -13.52 8.71 -5.59
C ARG A 35 -14.41 7.62 -6.19
N PHE A 36 -14.46 6.45 -5.57
CA PHE A 36 -15.29 5.34 -6.03
C PHE A 36 -16.77 5.70 -5.96
N TRP A 37 -17.20 6.31 -4.85
CA TRP A 37 -18.56 6.79 -4.66
C TRP A 37 -18.91 7.91 -5.64
N ALA A 38 -18.08 8.95 -5.75
CA ALA A 38 -18.32 10.11 -6.60
C ALA A 38 -18.43 9.77 -8.09
N LYS A 39 -17.83 8.66 -8.52
CA LYS A 39 -17.94 8.16 -9.90
C LYS A 39 -19.17 7.29 -10.16
N GLY A 40 -20.05 7.10 -9.18
CA GLY A 40 -21.22 6.23 -9.30
C GLY A 40 -20.87 4.75 -9.46
N TRP A 41 -19.64 4.35 -9.11
CA TRP A 41 -19.17 2.99 -9.31
C TRP A 41 -19.73 1.99 -8.29
N ILE A 42 -20.25 2.46 -7.15
CA ILE A 42 -20.93 1.57 -6.20
C ILE A 42 -22.17 0.97 -6.89
N GLU A 43 -23.00 1.84 -7.46
CA GLU A 43 -24.20 1.48 -8.21
C GLU A 43 -23.86 0.60 -9.41
N SER A 44 -23.06 1.14 -10.33
CA SER A 44 -22.88 0.55 -11.67
C SER A 44 -22.08 -0.76 -11.67
N ILE A 45 -21.29 -1.02 -10.63
CA ILE A 45 -20.45 -2.22 -10.55
C ILE A 45 -21.04 -3.25 -9.59
N TYR A 46 -21.59 -2.83 -8.44
CA TYR A 46 -22.00 -3.78 -7.41
C TYR A 46 -23.51 -3.93 -7.28
N ILE A 47 -24.32 -2.92 -7.60
CA ILE A 47 -25.77 -2.95 -7.34
C ILE A 47 -26.53 -3.30 -8.62
N SER A 48 -26.35 -2.54 -9.69
CA SER A 48 -27.12 -2.71 -10.93
C SER A 48 -26.82 -4.02 -11.69
N PRO A 49 -25.58 -4.56 -11.71
CA PRO A 49 -25.31 -5.80 -12.44
C PRO A 49 -26.02 -7.01 -11.84
N ILE A 50 -26.67 -7.79 -12.71
CA ILE A 50 -27.42 -9.00 -12.33
C ILE A 50 -26.47 -10.18 -12.03
N PHE A 51 -25.24 -10.14 -12.55
CA PHE A 51 -24.24 -11.18 -12.38
C PHE A 51 -22.87 -10.59 -12.06
N HIS A 52 -22.18 -11.20 -11.09
CA HIS A 52 -20.80 -10.86 -10.71
C HIS A 52 -19.90 -12.08 -10.87
N PHE A 53 -18.73 -11.90 -11.47
CA PHE A 53 -17.77 -12.99 -11.64
C PHE A 53 -17.10 -13.31 -10.30
N LYS A 54 -17.21 -14.56 -9.84
CA LYS A 54 -16.72 -14.95 -8.52
C LYS A 54 -15.29 -15.48 -8.55
N TYR A 55 -14.61 -15.31 -7.43
CA TYR A 55 -13.33 -15.98 -7.18
C TYR A 55 -13.58 -17.44 -6.76
N TYR A 56 -12.66 -18.33 -7.14
CA TYR A 56 -12.67 -19.71 -6.68
C TYR A 56 -12.64 -19.76 -5.15
N GLY A 57 -13.56 -20.52 -4.54
CA GLY A 57 -13.72 -20.63 -3.08
C GLY A 57 -14.49 -19.48 -2.41
N PHE A 58 -14.94 -18.47 -3.16
CA PHE A 58 -15.70 -17.32 -2.64
C PHE A 58 -17.03 -17.11 -3.38
N THR A 59 -17.66 -18.18 -3.85
CA THR A 59 -18.95 -18.12 -4.55
C THR A 59 -20.09 -17.64 -3.65
N CYS A 60 -19.94 -17.78 -2.33
CA CYS A 60 -20.89 -17.28 -1.33
C CYS A 60 -20.86 -15.75 -1.13
N VAL A 61 -19.81 -15.05 -1.60
CA VAL A 61 -19.72 -13.60 -1.48
C VAL A 61 -20.60 -12.95 -2.54
N GLN A 62 -21.60 -12.20 -2.12
CA GLN A 62 -22.58 -11.58 -3.02
C GLN A 62 -22.68 -10.07 -2.78
N SER A 63 -23.16 -9.35 -3.79
CA SER A 63 -23.59 -7.97 -3.57
C SER A 63 -24.69 -7.95 -2.51
N LEU A 64 -24.68 -6.93 -1.66
CA LEU A 64 -25.67 -6.75 -0.62
C LEU A 64 -26.86 -5.91 -1.13
N GLY A 65 -27.00 -5.73 -2.45
CA GLY A 65 -27.93 -4.78 -3.06
C GLY A 65 -27.65 -3.37 -2.56
N GLU A 66 -28.71 -2.63 -2.21
CA GLU A 66 -28.62 -1.27 -1.65
C GLU A 66 -27.74 -1.16 -0.38
N TYR A 67 -27.65 -2.23 0.42
CA TYR A 67 -26.78 -2.24 1.61
C TYR A 67 -25.29 -2.18 1.26
N THR A 68 -24.92 -2.29 -0.02
CA THR A 68 -23.55 -2.06 -0.49
C THR A 68 -23.10 -0.62 -0.21
N TYR A 69 -24.00 0.37 -0.26
CA TYR A 69 -23.67 1.74 0.17
C TYR A 69 -23.26 1.80 1.65
N LEU A 70 -23.99 1.08 2.51
CA LEU A 70 -23.66 0.98 3.93
C LEU A 70 -22.31 0.30 4.14
N LEU A 71 -22.00 -0.75 3.38
CA LEU A 71 -20.70 -1.43 3.42
C LEU A 71 -19.55 -0.47 3.06
N PHE A 72 -19.72 0.32 1.98
CA PHE A 72 -18.76 1.37 1.59
C PHE A 72 -18.61 2.45 2.66
N PHE A 73 -19.71 2.86 3.28
CA PHE A 73 -19.70 3.82 4.39
C PHE A 73 -18.94 3.30 5.62
N ILE A 74 -19.16 2.04 6.02
CA ILE A 74 -18.42 1.39 7.11
C ILE A 74 -16.92 1.32 6.75
N CYS A 75 -16.59 0.97 5.51
CA CYS A 75 -15.21 0.94 5.04
C CYS A 75 -14.56 2.32 5.10
N PHE A 76 -15.28 3.37 4.70
CA PHE A 76 -14.83 4.76 4.76
C PHE A 76 -14.60 5.23 6.19
N LEU A 77 -15.57 5.01 7.08
CA LEU A 77 -15.47 5.38 8.49
C LEU A 77 -14.31 4.64 9.18
N SER A 78 -14.10 3.38 8.82
CA SER A 78 -12.96 2.60 9.30
C SER A 78 -11.63 3.21 8.84
N ALA A 79 -11.52 3.64 7.57
CA ALA A 79 -10.35 4.35 7.06
C ALA A 79 -10.09 5.68 7.78
N LEU A 80 -11.14 6.46 8.08
CA LEU A 80 -11.04 7.67 8.88
C LEU A 80 -10.50 7.39 10.29
N PHE A 81 -11.06 6.39 10.98
CA PHE A 81 -10.59 6.01 12.31
C PHE A 81 -9.18 5.41 12.31
N ILE A 82 -8.78 4.73 11.24
CA ILE A 82 -7.37 4.34 11.03
C ILE A 82 -6.49 5.58 10.94
N THR A 83 -6.86 6.61 10.18
CA THR A 83 -6.12 7.88 10.04
C THR A 83 -5.98 8.62 11.36
N LEU A 84 -7.01 8.63 12.19
CA LEU A 84 -6.98 9.26 13.52
C LEU A 84 -6.36 8.37 14.61
N GLY A 85 -6.28 7.06 14.35
CA GLY A 85 -5.83 6.06 15.32
C GLY A 85 -6.82 5.91 16.48
N TYR A 86 -8.12 5.99 16.19
CA TYR A 86 -9.22 5.78 17.13
C TYR A 86 -9.71 4.35 17.07
N LYS A 87 -9.84 3.67 18.22
CA LYS A 87 -10.15 2.24 18.33
C LYS A 87 -9.39 1.43 17.27
N TYR A 88 -8.10 1.72 17.11
CA TYR A 88 -7.34 1.39 15.90
C TYR A 88 -7.44 -0.08 15.51
N LYS A 89 -7.35 -1.00 16.48
CA LYS A 89 -7.44 -2.44 16.24
C LYS A 89 -8.81 -2.87 15.69
N LEU A 90 -9.89 -2.26 16.19
CA LEU A 90 -11.23 -2.49 15.65
C LEU A 90 -11.35 -1.88 14.25
N SER A 91 -10.91 -0.64 14.07
CA SER A 91 -11.02 0.07 12.78
C SER A 91 -10.25 -0.61 11.67
N ILE A 92 -9.02 -1.07 11.90
CA ILE A 92 -8.25 -1.78 10.88
C ILE A 92 -8.83 -3.16 10.56
N THR A 93 -9.41 -3.86 11.55
CA THR A 93 -10.11 -5.13 11.31
C THR A 93 -11.39 -4.91 10.49
N LEU A 94 -12.20 -3.92 10.84
CA LEU A 94 -13.41 -3.58 10.09
C LEU A 94 -13.09 -3.12 8.67
N PHE A 95 -12.01 -2.35 8.50
CA PHE A 95 -11.52 -1.97 7.17
C PHE A 95 -11.07 -3.20 6.38
N PHE A 96 -10.24 -4.08 6.96
CA PHE A 96 -9.80 -5.30 6.29
C PHE A 96 -10.98 -6.16 5.83
N LEU A 97 -11.96 -6.39 6.71
CA LEU A 97 -13.13 -7.21 6.41
C LEU A 97 -14.01 -6.55 5.33
N SER A 98 -14.38 -5.29 5.51
CA SER A 98 -15.27 -4.59 4.57
C SER A 98 -14.60 -4.36 3.22
N PHE A 99 -13.35 -3.88 3.19
CA PHE A 99 -12.60 -3.68 1.95
C PHE A 99 -12.39 -5.00 1.20
N THR A 100 -11.95 -6.06 1.89
CA THR A 100 -11.74 -7.37 1.25
C THR A 100 -13.05 -7.97 0.75
N TYR A 101 -14.14 -7.83 1.50
CA TYR A 101 -15.47 -8.25 1.04
C TYR A 101 -15.85 -7.54 -0.26
N ILE A 102 -15.73 -6.21 -0.31
CA ILE A 102 -16.01 -5.41 -1.53
C ILE A 102 -15.23 -5.97 -2.73
N GLN A 103 -13.93 -6.24 -2.55
CA GLN A 103 -13.08 -6.77 -3.63
C GLN A 103 -13.43 -8.21 -4.05
N LEU A 104 -14.06 -8.99 -3.18
CA LEU A 104 -14.49 -10.36 -3.46
C LEU A 104 -15.87 -10.44 -4.13
N ILE A 105 -16.66 -9.36 -4.14
CA ILE A 105 -17.99 -9.34 -4.78
C ILE A 105 -17.86 -9.64 -6.27
N ASP A 106 -16.94 -8.97 -6.97
CA ASP A 106 -16.74 -9.14 -8.40
C ASP A 106 -15.26 -9.11 -8.81
N LYS A 107 -14.80 -10.21 -9.41
CA LYS A 107 -13.47 -10.41 -9.96
C LYS A 107 -13.16 -9.46 -11.12
N THR A 108 -14.15 -8.93 -11.84
CA THR A 108 -13.91 -7.98 -12.94
C THR A 108 -13.25 -6.68 -12.48
N THR A 109 -13.41 -6.34 -11.20
CA THR A 109 -12.83 -5.15 -10.58
C THR A 109 -11.39 -5.34 -10.11
N TYR A 110 -10.84 -6.54 -10.28
CA TYR A 110 -9.54 -6.91 -9.74
C TYR A 110 -8.43 -6.00 -10.24
N LEU A 111 -7.69 -5.45 -9.28
CA LEU A 111 -6.41 -4.81 -9.51
C LEU A 111 -5.43 -5.29 -8.44
N ASN A 112 -4.19 -5.58 -8.84
CA ASN A 112 -3.14 -6.11 -7.95
C ASN A 112 -2.95 -5.26 -6.68
N HIS A 113 -3.16 -3.94 -6.78
CA HIS A 113 -3.00 -3.02 -5.65
C HIS A 113 -4.16 -3.04 -4.66
N TYR A 114 -5.37 -3.44 -5.07
CA TYR A 114 -6.46 -3.70 -4.12
C TYR A 114 -6.18 -4.96 -3.30
N TYR A 115 -5.68 -6.01 -3.93
CA TYR A 115 -5.17 -7.17 -3.20
C TYR A 115 -4.06 -6.78 -2.21
N PHE A 116 -3.10 -5.95 -2.64
CA PHE A 116 -2.05 -5.44 -1.75
C PHE A 116 -2.62 -4.68 -0.53
N ILE A 117 -3.66 -3.86 -0.70
CA ILE A 117 -4.33 -3.15 0.40
C ILE A 117 -4.96 -4.14 1.41
N SER A 118 -5.62 -5.20 0.92
CA SER A 118 -6.15 -6.26 1.81
C SER A 118 -5.04 -6.93 2.60
N ILE A 119 -3.91 -7.26 1.98
CA ILE A 119 -2.76 -7.86 2.68
C ILE A 119 -2.16 -6.88 3.69
N VAL A 120 -1.90 -5.63 3.31
CA VAL A 120 -1.35 -4.62 4.23
C VAL A 120 -2.29 -4.38 5.42
N SER A 121 -3.59 -4.27 5.17
CA SER A 121 -4.57 -4.08 6.26
C SER A 121 -4.61 -5.26 7.21
N PHE A 122 -4.54 -6.50 6.70
CA PHE A 122 -4.39 -7.69 7.53
C PHE A 122 -3.15 -7.62 8.44
N PHE A 123 -1.98 -7.26 7.90
CA PHE A 123 -0.76 -7.12 8.71
C PHE A 123 -0.92 -6.01 9.76
N LEU A 124 -1.50 -4.87 9.39
CA LEU A 124 -1.74 -3.74 10.28
C LEU A 124 -2.64 -4.08 11.48
N ILE A 125 -3.55 -5.06 11.38
CA ILE A 125 -4.32 -5.60 12.53
C ILE A 125 -3.39 -5.98 13.67
N PHE A 126 -2.20 -6.50 13.37
CA PHE A 126 -1.26 -6.99 14.37
C PHE A 126 -0.23 -5.94 14.78
N LEU A 127 0.12 -5.01 13.90
CA LEU A 127 1.13 -3.98 14.17
C LEU A 127 0.65 -2.90 15.16
N PRO A 128 1.53 -2.33 16.00
CA PRO A 128 1.16 -1.33 17.00
C PRO A 128 1.14 0.10 16.43
N ALA A 129 0.46 0.35 15.31
CA ALA A 129 0.51 1.67 14.64
C ALA A 129 -0.25 2.79 15.39
N ASN A 130 -1.00 2.44 16.45
CA ASN A 130 -1.62 3.39 17.37
C ASN A 130 -0.78 3.72 18.61
N CYS A 131 0.48 3.27 18.68
CA CYS A 131 1.32 3.44 19.87
C CYS A 131 1.75 4.90 20.15
N ARG A 132 1.57 5.80 19.17
CA ARG A 132 1.87 7.23 19.26
C ARG A 132 0.98 8.00 18.27
N PHE A 133 0.74 9.28 18.54
CA PHE A 133 0.03 10.21 17.65
C PHE A 133 -1.31 9.65 17.16
N SER A 134 -2.11 9.17 18.12
CA SER A 134 -3.39 8.51 17.89
C SER A 134 -4.37 8.93 18.99
N LEU A 135 -5.67 8.96 18.68
CA LEU A 135 -6.71 9.17 19.70
C LEU A 135 -6.65 8.10 20.79
N ASP A 136 -6.31 6.85 20.45
CA ASP A 136 -6.08 5.78 21.44
C ASP A 136 -4.97 6.11 22.43
N SER A 137 -3.84 6.67 21.94
CA SER A 137 -2.70 7.04 22.80
C SER A 137 -3.00 8.24 23.69
N VAL A 138 -3.86 9.15 23.22
CA VAL A 138 -4.31 10.31 24.01
C VAL A 138 -5.28 9.86 25.09
N LYS A 139 -6.30 9.07 24.73
CA LYS A 139 -7.27 8.54 25.70
C LYS A 139 -6.64 7.68 26.80
N LYS A 140 -5.57 6.94 26.47
CA LYS A 140 -4.84 6.10 27.43
C LYS A 140 -3.70 6.83 28.15
N GLU A 141 -3.42 8.08 27.78
CA GLU A 141 -2.29 8.88 28.29
C GLU A 141 -0.91 8.20 28.21
N ILE A 142 -0.76 7.23 27.30
CA ILE A 142 0.48 6.46 27.10
C ILE A 142 0.91 6.56 25.65
N SER A 143 2.17 6.92 25.43
CA SER A 143 2.80 6.90 24.10
C SER A 143 4.15 6.20 24.14
N TYR A 144 4.47 5.51 23.04
CA TYR A 144 5.74 4.80 22.88
C TYR A 144 6.62 5.48 21.83
N THR A 145 7.86 5.81 22.22
CA THR A 145 8.83 6.41 21.28
C THR A 145 9.38 5.39 20.32
N ASN A 146 9.56 4.13 20.78
CA ASN A 146 10.16 3.08 19.97
C ASN A 146 9.29 1.82 19.90
N ILE A 147 9.43 1.12 18.77
CA ILE A 147 8.84 -0.18 18.48
C ILE A 147 9.91 -1.13 17.91
N PRO A 148 9.70 -2.46 17.97
CA PRO A 148 10.61 -3.42 17.35
C PRO A 148 10.67 -3.21 15.84
N LYS A 149 11.88 -3.22 15.28
CA LYS A 149 12.17 -2.91 13.88
C LYS A 149 11.37 -3.75 12.89
N TRP A 150 11.15 -5.03 13.21
CA TRP A 150 10.41 -5.96 12.35
C TRP A 150 9.01 -5.46 12.00
N ASN A 151 8.36 -4.64 12.84
CA ASN A 151 7.03 -4.07 12.51
C ASN A 151 7.07 -3.19 11.25
N ILE A 152 8.15 -2.45 11.06
CA ILE A 152 8.34 -1.59 9.88
C ILE A 152 8.85 -2.42 8.70
N ASP A 153 9.80 -3.33 8.96
CA ASP A 153 10.41 -4.13 7.91
C ASP A 153 9.39 -5.06 7.24
N LEU A 154 8.38 -5.59 7.95
CA LEU A 154 7.29 -6.36 7.35
C LEU A 154 6.55 -5.56 6.26
N ILE A 155 6.19 -4.31 6.55
CA ILE A 155 5.53 -3.43 5.59
C ILE A 155 6.45 -3.10 4.41
N LYS A 156 7.74 -2.85 4.68
CA LYS A 156 8.73 -2.62 3.62
C LYS A 156 8.84 -3.82 2.68
N ILE A 157 8.87 -5.04 3.22
CA ILE A 157 8.93 -6.25 2.42
C ILE A 157 7.65 -6.37 1.56
N LEU A 158 6.46 -6.15 2.12
CA LEU A 158 5.21 -6.16 1.34
C LEU A 158 5.26 -5.17 0.16
N ILE A 159 5.77 -3.95 0.35
CA ILE A 159 5.93 -2.97 -0.72
C ILE A 159 6.92 -3.46 -1.78
N VAL A 160 8.08 -3.99 -1.36
CA VAL A 160 9.08 -4.51 -2.31
C VAL A 160 8.56 -5.72 -3.09
N THR A 161 7.75 -6.58 -2.47
CA THR A 161 7.12 -7.71 -3.16
C THR A 161 6.28 -7.25 -4.35
N VAL A 162 5.57 -6.12 -4.24
CA VAL A 162 4.81 -5.54 -5.36
C VAL A 162 5.73 -5.16 -6.52
N TYR A 163 6.82 -4.45 -6.25
CA TYR A 163 7.80 -4.06 -7.28
C TYR A 163 8.49 -5.28 -7.89
N PHE A 164 8.93 -6.21 -7.05
CA PHE A 164 9.60 -7.43 -7.49
C PHE A 164 8.74 -8.25 -8.46
N TYR A 165 7.47 -8.49 -8.12
CA TYR A 165 6.55 -9.21 -9.01
C TYR A 165 6.13 -8.39 -10.23
N ALA A 166 6.03 -7.07 -10.12
CA ALA A 166 5.84 -6.20 -11.28
C ALA A 166 7.02 -6.28 -12.25
N GLY A 167 8.25 -6.44 -11.74
CA GLY A 167 9.46 -6.66 -12.52
C GLY A 167 9.48 -8.03 -13.19
N ILE A 168 9.22 -9.11 -12.43
CA ILE A 168 9.12 -10.48 -12.98
C ILE A 168 8.12 -10.54 -14.13
N ALA A 169 6.94 -9.93 -13.98
CA ALA A 169 5.91 -9.89 -15.02
C ALA A 169 6.38 -9.20 -16.32
N LYS A 170 7.46 -8.40 -16.28
CA LYS A 170 8.06 -7.71 -17.42
C LYS A 170 9.26 -8.46 -18.01
N ILE A 171 9.71 -9.55 -17.41
CA ILE A 171 10.84 -10.35 -17.92
C ILE A 171 10.27 -11.41 -18.88
N ASN A 172 9.91 -10.98 -20.08
CA ASN A 172 9.46 -11.84 -21.17
C ASN A 172 9.70 -11.17 -22.53
N CYS A 173 9.59 -11.95 -23.61
CA CYS A 173 9.87 -11.47 -24.97
C CYS A 173 8.90 -10.38 -25.44
N ASP A 174 7.61 -10.50 -25.13
CA ASP A 174 6.59 -9.51 -25.50
C ASP A 174 6.89 -8.13 -24.91
N TRP A 175 7.30 -8.12 -23.64
CA TRP A 175 7.64 -6.89 -22.97
C TRP A 175 8.99 -6.33 -23.47
N LEU A 176 10.09 -7.10 -23.37
CA LEU A 176 11.43 -6.54 -23.56
C LEU A 176 11.85 -6.38 -25.03
N PHE A 177 11.49 -7.34 -25.88
CA PHE A 177 11.98 -7.41 -27.26
C PHE A 177 10.92 -7.09 -28.30
N ARG A 178 9.64 -6.99 -27.91
CA ARG A 178 8.57 -6.47 -28.78
C ARG A 178 7.96 -5.17 -28.28
N ALA A 179 8.27 -4.75 -27.04
CA ALA A 179 7.69 -3.60 -26.36
C ALA A 179 6.15 -3.56 -26.43
N MET A 180 5.50 -4.72 -26.59
CA MET A 180 4.14 -4.82 -27.14
C MET A 180 3.11 -4.00 -26.34
N PRO A 181 3.09 -4.03 -24.99
CA PRO A 181 2.12 -3.22 -24.25
C PRO A 181 2.32 -1.72 -24.48
N LEU A 182 3.56 -1.24 -24.48
CA LEU A 182 3.87 0.18 -24.63
C LEU A 182 3.74 0.64 -26.07
N SER A 183 4.12 -0.18 -27.05
CA SER A 183 3.91 0.10 -28.48
C SER A 183 2.44 0.24 -28.84
N LEU A 184 1.54 -0.47 -28.13
CA LEU A 184 0.09 -0.34 -28.30
C LEU A 184 -0.49 0.86 -27.53
N TRP A 185 0.01 1.17 -26.33
CA TRP A 185 -0.61 2.17 -25.45
C TRP A 185 -0.09 3.60 -25.67
N LEU A 186 1.19 3.78 -25.98
CA LEU A 186 1.80 5.11 -26.08
C LEU A 186 1.31 5.92 -27.30
N PRO A 187 1.08 5.34 -28.49
CA PRO A 187 0.54 6.09 -29.62
C PRO A 187 -0.85 6.68 -29.35
N GLN A 188 -1.64 6.05 -28.47
CA GLN A 188 -2.95 6.55 -28.02
C GLN A 188 -2.84 7.80 -27.13
N LYS A 189 -1.62 8.28 -26.86
CA LYS A 189 -1.33 9.47 -26.05
C LYS A 189 -0.81 10.64 -26.88
N TYR A 190 -1.06 10.62 -28.19
CA TYR A 190 -0.59 11.64 -29.13
C TYR A 190 -1.05 13.06 -28.75
N ASP A 191 -2.23 13.20 -28.16
CA ASP A 191 -2.79 14.51 -27.77
C ASP A 191 -2.15 15.11 -26.50
N LEU A 192 -1.17 14.45 -25.88
CA LEU A 192 -0.44 15.03 -24.76
C LEU A 192 0.46 16.18 -25.24
N LEU A 193 0.17 17.38 -24.75
CA LEU A 193 0.92 18.59 -25.04
C LEU A 193 2.44 18.35 -24.84
N TYR A 194 3.24 18.79 -25.82
CA TYR A 194 4.71 18.71 -25.87
C TYR A 194 5.36 17.33 -26.03
N ILE A 195 4.77 16.25 -25.52
CA ILE A 195 5.41 14.92 -25.49
C ILE A 195 4.75 13.88 -26.39
N GLY A 196 3.51 14.08 -26.83
CA GLY A 196 2.75 13.11 -27.63
C GLY A 196 3.48 12.63 -28.90
N ASN A 197 4.08 13.55 -29.66
CA ASN A 197 4.85 13.23 -30.86
C ASN A 197 6.11 12.40 -30.59
N ILE A 198 6.66 12.48 -29.38
CA ILE A 198 7.80 11.66 -28.98
C ILE A 198 7.30 10.28 -28.56
N LEU A 199 6.23 10.22 -27.76
CA LEU A 199 5.64 8.98 -27.25
C LEU A 199 5.15 8.03 -28.35
N SER A 200 4.79 8.55 -29.53
CA SER A 200 4.39 7.73 -30.68
C SER A 200 5.56 7.05 -31.40
N LYS A 201 6.81 7.42 -31.11
CA LYS A 201 8.00 6.79 -31.72
C LYS A 201 8.22 5.40 -31.15
N GLU A 202 8.37 4.41 -32.02
CA GLU A 202 8.52 3.00 -31.63
C GLU A 202 9.67 2.76 -30.63
N TRP A 203 10.84 3.37 -30.86
CA TRP A 203 12.00 3.20 -29.96
C TRP A 203 11.74 3.70 -28.53
N ILE A 204 10.81 4.64 -28.32
CA ILE A 204 10.43 5.10 -26.97
C ILE A 204 9.72 3.98 -26.21
N ALA A 205 8.88 3.19 -26.88
CA ALA A 205 8.24 2.04 -26.26
C ALA A 205 9.27 1.02 -25.75
N PHE A 206 10.34 0.77 -26.52
CA PHE A 206 11.45 -0.09 -26.11
C PHE A 206 12.21 0.48 -24.91
N VAL A 207 12.60 1.75 -24.95
CA VAL A 207 13.30 2.40 -23.84
C VAL A 207 12.47 2.35 -22.57
N MET A 208 11.18 2.73 -22.65
CA MET A 208 10.27 2.70 -21.51
C MET A 208 10.02 1.27 -21.01
N SER A 209 10.02 0.28 -21.89
CA SER A 209 9.85 -1.13 -21.54
C SER A 209 10.99 -1.63 -20.66
N TRP A 210 12.23 -1.43 -21.13
CA TRP A 210 13.44 -1.82 -20.40
C TRP A 210 13.60 -1.02 -19.11
N CYS A 211 13.43 0.30 -19.15
CA CYS A 211 13.48 1.15 -17.97
C CYS A 211 12.44 0.75 -16.93
N GLY A 212 11.21 0.44 -17.34
CA GLY A 212 10.16 -0.02 -16.44
C GLY A 212 10.48 -1.35 -15.77
N MET A 213 11.03 -2.31 -16.52
CA MET A 213 11.48 -3.60 -15.96
C MET A 213 12.63 -3.41 -14.96
N ILE A 214 13.70 -2.71 -15.36
CA ILE A 214 14.89 -2.48 -14.53
C ILE A 214 14.51 -1.73 -13.24
N PHE A 215 13.66 -0.71 -13.38
CA PHE A 215 13.14 0.03 -12.23
C PHE A 215 12.45 -0.92 -11.25
N ASP A 216 11.47 -1.70 -11.70
CA ASP A 216 10.69 -2.57 -10.80
C ASP A 216 11.54 -3.64 -10.11
N VAL A 217 12.53 -4.22 -10.80
CA VAL A 217 13.44 -5.23 -10.21
C VAL A 217 14.38 -4.62 -9.17
N LEU A 218 14.96 -3.44 -9.44
CA LEU A 218 16.04 -2.88 -8.63
C LEU A 218 15.57 -1.90 -7.56
N ILE A 219 14.40 -1.27 -7.72
CA ILE A 219 14.00 -0.16 -6.84
C ILE A 219 13.89 -0.58 -5.38
N GLY A 220 13.42 -1.81 -5.11
CA GLY A 220 13.36 -2.36 -3.76
C GLY A 220 14.74 -2.45 -3.10
N ILE A 221 15.76 -2.89 -3.84
CA ILE A 221 17.15 -3.00 -3.35
C ILE A 221 17.67 -1.61 -2.97
N PHE A 222 17.46 -0.62 -3.84
CA PHE A 222 17.93 0.75 -3.58
C PHE A 222 17.16 1.43 -2.44
N LEU A 223 15.87 1.16 -2.27
CA LEU A 223 15.08 1.65 -1.13
C LEU A 223 15.55 1.10 0.22
N PHE A 224 16.05 -0.14 0.26
CA PHE A 224 16.66 -0.71 1.47
C PHE A 224 18.09 -0.21 1.73
N SER A 225 18.78 0.28 0.70
CA SER A 225 20.14 0.81 0.84
C SER A 225 20.18 2.14 1.59
N LYS A 226 21.00 2.23 2.63
CA LYS A 226 21.17 3.47 3.41
C LYS A 226 21.70 4.62 2.56
N ALA A 227 22.55 4.34 1.57
CA ALA A 227 23.18 5.34 0.72
C ALA A 227 22.23 5.86 -0.37
N TYR A 228 21.42 4.96 -0.96
CA TYR A 228 20.63 5.28 -2.16
C TYR A 228 19.15 5.51 -1.90
N LYS A 229 18.60 5.22 -0.71
CA LYS A 229 17.15 5.30 -0.45
C LYS A 229 16.48 6.62 -0.83
N ASN A 230 17.16 7.77 -0.65
CA ASN A 230 16.57 9.07 -0.95
C ASN A 230 16.48 9.29 -2.47
N TYR A 231 17.53 8.91 -3.21
CA TYR A 231 17.53 8.91 -4.68
C TYR A 231 16.51 7.92 -5.23
N ALA A 232 16.45 6.71 -4.66
CA ALA A 232 15.46 5.69 -5.00
C ALA A 232 14.03 6.21 -4.80
N TYR A 233 13.75 6.87 -3.68
CA TYR A 233 12.45 7.50 -3.46
C TYR A 233 12.15 8.60 -4.50
N GLY A 234 13.14 9.39 -4.91
CA GLY A 234 13.00 10.33 -6.03
C GLY A 234 12.60 9.63 -7.33
N LEU A 235 13.23 8.50 -7.67
CA LEU A 235 12.86 7.69 -8.83
C LEU A 235 11.44 7.12 -8.70
N VAL A 236 11.02 6.70 -7.50
CA VAL A 236 9.64 6.27 -7.22
C VAL A 236 8.63 7.38 -7.54
N LEU A 237 8.91 8.62 -7.15
CA LEU A 237 8.05 9.76 -7.47
C LEU A 237 7.96 9.99 -8.98
N ILE A 238 9.10 9.99 -9.69
CA ILE A 238 9.14 10.21 -11.14
C ILE A 238 8.38 9.10 -11.87
N PHE A 239 8.70 7.84 -11.56
CA PHE A 239 8.10 6.67 -12.21
C PHE A 239 6.58 6.63 -12.05
N HIS A 240 6.09 6.85 -10.83
CA HIS A 240 4.65 6.84 -10.57
C HIS A 240 3.93 8.09 -11.07
N THR A 241 4.60 9.25 -11.12
CA THR A 241 4.03 10.43 -11.78
C THR A 241 3.84 10.20 -13.27
N LEU A 242 4.86 9.66 -13.96
CA LEU A 242 4.76 9.27 -15.36
C LEU A 242 3.66 8.21 -15.56
N THR A 243 3.59 7.22 -14.67
CA THR A 243 2.55 6.18 -14.72
C THR A 243 1.15 6.78 -14.57
N ALA A 244 0.95 7.73 -13.66
CA ALA A 244 -0.34 8.39 -13.46
C ALA A 244 -0.79 9.21 -14.68
N ILE A 245 0.15 9.92 -15.32
CA ILE A 245 -0.12 10.73 -16.52
C ILE A 245 -0.42 9.83 -17.72
N LEU A 246 0.42 8.83 -17.97
CA LEU A 246 0.32 7.99 -19.17
C LEU A 246 -0.78 6.93 -19.06
N PHE A 247 -1.01 6.39 -17.87
CA PHE A 247 -1.92 5.25 -17.63
C PHE A 247 -2.97 5.56 -16.55
N PRO A 248 -3.85 6.56 -16.76
CA PRO A 248 -4.83 6.99 -15.75
C PRO A 248 -5.85 5.88 -15.37
N LYS A 249 -6.04 4.88 -16.25
CA LYS A 249 -6.89 3.70 -15.97
C LYS A 249 -6.36 2.84 -14.82
N ILE A 250 -5.06 2.91 -14.49
CA ILE A 250 -4.46 2.20 -13.36
C ILE A 250 -5.02 2.73 -12.01
N GLY A 251 -5.62 3.92 -12.00
CA GLY A 251 -6.37 4.42 -10.86
C GLY A 251 -5.48 4.92 -9.71
N MET A 252 -5.74 4.47 -8.48
CA MET A 252 -5.11 5.02 -7.28
C MET A 252 -3.68 4.52 -7.03
N PHE A 253 -3.25 3.47 -7.74
CA PHE A 253 -1.97 2.81 -7.50
C PHE A 253 -0.76 3.77 -7.44
N PRO A 254 -0.55 4.70 -8.41
CA PRO A 254 0.65 5.53 -8.37
C PRO A 254 0.70 6.41 -7.12
N PHE A 255 -0.44 6.99 -6.72
CA PHE A 255 -0.55 7.83 -5.52
C PHE A 255 -0.34 7.03 -4.23
N ILE A 256 -0.87 5.80 -4.18
CA ILE A 256 -0.67 4.88 -3.08
C ILE A 256 0.81 4.53 -2.95
N MET A 257 1.46 4.13 -4.04
CA MET A 257 2.86 3.70 -4.00
C MET A 257 3.80 4.85 -3.67
N MET A 258 3.59 6.05 -4.22
CA MET A 258 4.35 7.24 -3.82
C MET A 258 4.21 7.52 -2.32
N SER A 259 2.98 7.50 -1.80
CA SER A 259 2.72 7.82 -0.40
C SER A 259 3.26 6.75 0.56
N LEU A 260 3.03 5.47 0.28
CA LEU A 260 3.39 4.38 1.19
C LEU A 260 4.89 4.09 1.20
N THR A 261 5.60 4.37 0.10
CA THR A 261 7.06 4.17 0.01
C THR A 261 7.84 5.18 0.87
N ILE A 262 7.20 6.23 1.40
CA ILE A 262 7.79 7.13 2.40
C ILE A 262 8.29 6.35 3.63
N ILE A 263 7.74 5.16 3.92
CA ILE A 263 8.19 4.30 5.03
C ILE A 263 9.69 3.93 4.98
N PHE A 264 10.31 3.98 3.80
CA PHE A 264 11.75 3.72 3.62
C PHE A 264 12.64 4.88 4.07
N LEU A 265 12.10 6.10 4.11
CA LEU A 265 12.82 7.32 4.45
C LEU A 265 13.16 7.40 5.95
N ASP A 266 14.10 8.28 6.28
CA ASP A 266 14.60 8.44 7.64
C ASP A 266 13.55 8.95 8.63
N LYS A 267 13.67 8.49 9.89
CA LYS A 267 12.81 8.89 11.01
C LYS A 267 12.64 10.40 11.15
N ASN A 268 13.62 11.21 10.76
CA ASN A 268 13.56 12.66 10.85
C ASN A 268 12.50 13.25 9.91
N ILE A 269 12.33 12.67 8.72
CA ILE A 269 11.27 13.06 7.77
C ILE A 269 9.90 12.74 8.37
N HIS A 270 9.74 11.55 8.97
CA HIS A 270 8.51 11.14 9.63
C HIS A 270 8.16 12.03 10.84
N LYS A 271 9.14 12.42 11.64
CA LYS A 271 8.94 13.37 12.75
C LYS A 271 8.48 14.74 12.27
N ARG A 272 9.11 15.27 11.21
CA ARG A 272 8.69 16.55 10.60
C ARG A 272 7.26 16.47 10.07
N PHE A 273 6.89 15.35 9.46
CA PHE A 273 5.51 15.12 9.01
C PHE A 273 4.53 15.14 10.18
N ILE A 274 4.83 14.42 11.27
CA ILE A 274 3.98 14.41 12.47
C ILE A 274 3.85 15.82 13.07
N ILE A 275 4.93 16.58 13.18
CA ILE A 275 4.88 17.96 13.72
C ILE A 275 3.95 18.83 12.88
N LYS A 276 4.10 18.80 11.54
CA LYS A 276 3.23 19.55 10.62
C LYS A 276 1.79 19.07 10.67
N PHE A 277 1.53 17.77 10.79
CA PHE A 277 0.16 17.27 10.89
C PHE A 277 -0.46 17.61 12.25
N ASN A 278 0.35 17.62 13.32
CA ASN A 278 -0.12 17.94 14.66
C ASN A 278 -0.58 19.40 14.79
N SER A 279 0.02 20.34 14.06
CA SER A 279 -0.44 21.73 14.08
C SER A 279 -1.87 21.89 13.57
N PHE A 280 -2.37 20.98 12.72
CA PHE A 280 -3.75 21.00 12.24
C PHE A 280 -4.74 20.36 13.23
N PHE A 281 -4.37 19.24 13.84
CA PHE A 281 -5.28 18.46 14.69
C PHE A 281 -5.14 18.72 16.20
N SER A 282 -4.12 19.49 16.61
CA SER A 282 -3.86 19.90 18.00
C SER A 282 -3.96 18.74 19.00
N PHE A 283 -3.32 17.60 18.72
CA PHE A 283 -3.23 16.50 19.68
C PHE A 283 -2.37 16.92 20.88
N LYS A 284 -2.99 17.58 21.87
CA LYS A 284 -2.39 17.84 23.17
C LYS A 284 -2.31 16.53 23.94
N SER A 285 -1.16 16.32 24.57
CA SER A 285 -0.77 15.03 25.10
C SER A 285 0.08 15.30 26.33
N ASN A 286 -0.56 15.50 27.48
CA ASN A 286 0.07 15.35 28.78
C ASN A 286 0.41 13.87 28.90
N LYS A 287 1.69 13.47 28.84
CA LYS A 287 2.03 12.05 28.68
C LYS A 287 3.22 11.57 29.48
N GLU A 288 3.01 10.42 30.11
CA GLU A 288 4.05 9.47 30.44
C GLU A 288 4.56 8.83 29.14
N THR A 289 5.81 9.12 28.78
CA THR A 289 6.42 8.59 27.55
C THR A 289 7.19 7.31 27.88
N LYS A 290 6.67 6.16 27.41
CA LYS A 290 7.37 4.89 27.55
C LYS A 290 8.37 4.74 26.42
N ALA A 291 9.56 4.25 26.74
CA ALA A 291 10.65 4.12 25.78
C ALA A 291 10.33 3.10 24.67
N ILE A 292 9.80 1.92 25.03
CA ILE A 292 9.68 0.79 24.09
C ILE A 292 8.36 0.05 24.30
N LYS A 293 7.65 -0.23 23.20
CA LYS A 293 6.54 -1.20 23.19
C LYS A 293 7.08 -2.59 22.83
N LYS A 294 6.97 -3.58 23.71
CA LYS A 294 7.47 -4.94 23.43
C LYS A 294 6.66 -5.61 22.30
N GLY A 295 7.34 -6.37 21.46
CA GLY A 295 6.73 -7.20 20.41
C GLY A 295 6.25 -8.54 20.94
N ASN A 296 5.25 -9.14 20.28
CA ASN A 296 4.76 -10.48 20.61
C ASN A 296 5.37 -11.52 19.64
N LYS A 297 6.06 -12.53 20.19
CA LYS A 297 6.73 -13.60 19.41
C LYS A 297 5.75 -14.41 18.55
N TYR A 298 4.54 -14.68 19.06
CA TYR A 298 3.53 -15.46 18.32
C TYR A 298 3.00 -14.67 17.14
N THR A 299 2.75 -13.38 17.34
CA THR A 299 2.37 -12.46 16.26
C THR A 299 3.44 -12.39 15.18
N MET A 300 4.72 -12.29 15.58
CA MET A 300 5.83 -12.28 14.63
C MET A 300 5.89 -13.58 13.82
N SER A 301 5.74 -14.74 14.47
CA SER A 301 5.73 -16.05 13.80
C SER A 301 4.57 -16.19 12.82
N LEU A 302 3.36 -15.80 13.22
CA LEU A 302 2.18 -15.82 12.37
C LEU A 302 2.40 -14.96 11.11
N LEU A 303 2.83 -13.71 11.30
CA LEU A 303 3.05 -12.78 10.18
C LEU A 303 4.20 -13.25 9.27
N ALA A 304 5.23 -13.89 9.82
CA ALA A 304 6.30 -14.49 9.02
C ALA A 304 5.77 -15.63 8.15
N CYS A 305 4.94 -16.53 8.70
CA CYS A 305 4.31 -17.60 7.92
C CYS A 305 3.42 -17.04 6.80
N VAL A 306 2.57 -16.05 7.11
CA VAL A 306 1.70 -15.39 6.14
C VAL A 306 2.53 -14.69 5.05
N LEU A 307 3.62 -14.04 5.43
CA LEU A 307 4.52 -13.38 4.49
C LEU A 307 5.22 -14.38 3.55
N ILE A 308 5.68 -15.51 4.07
CA ILE A 308 6.27 -16.59 3.27
C ILE A 308 5.25 -17.10 2.26
N ILE A 309 4.02 -17.38 2.69
CA ILE A 309 2.95 -17.80 1.78
C ILE A 309 2.70 -16.73 0.72
N HIS A 310 2.56 -15.47 1.11
CA HIS A 310 2.32 -14.37 0.17
C HIS A 310 3.45 -14.20 -0.86
N ILE A 311 4.71 -14.41 -0.45
CA ILE A 311 5.86 -14.35 -1.35
C ILE A 311 5.93 -15.58 -2.24
N LEU A 312 5.69 -16.79 -1.75
CA LEU A 312 5.87 -18.02 -2.54
C LEU A 312 4.67 -18.39 -3.40
N PHE A 313 3.46 -18.07 -2.98
CA PHE A 313 2.23 -18.49 -3.65
C PHE A 313 2.11 -18.03 -5.11
N PRO A 314 2.56 -16.83 -5.52
CA PRO A 314 2.58 -16.43 -6.93
C PRO A 314 3.50 -17.30 -7.80
N LEU A 315 4.55 -17.91 -7.24
CA LEU A 315 5.50 -18.75 -7.98
C LEU A 315 4.89 -20.06 -8.47
N ARG A 316 3.69 -20.45 -7.98
CA ARG A 316 2.99 -21.66 -8.42
C ARG A 316 2.71 -21.72 -9.92
N HIS A 317 2.70 -20.57 -10.60
CA HIS A 317 2.45 -20.47 -12.03
C HIS A 317 3.70 -20.64 -12.88
N ASN A 318 4.89 -20.68 -12.25
CA ASN A 318 6.19 -20.88 -12.90
C ASN A 318 6.82 -22.24 -12.54
N MET A 319 6.08 -23.13 -11.86
CA MET A 319 6.49 -24.50 -11.51
C MET A 319 5.75 -25.53 -12.36
#